data_AF-A0A813EX04-F1
#
_entry.id   AF-A0A813EX04-F1
#
_cell.length_a   1.000
_cell.length_b   1.000
_cell.length_c   1.000
_cell.angle_alpha   90.00
_cell.angle_beta   90.00
_cell.angle_gamma   90.00
#
_symmetry.space_group_name_H-M   'P 1'
#
loop_
_entity.id
_entity.type
_entity.pdbx_description
1 polymer ?
#
loop_
_entity_poly.entity_id
_entity_poly.type
_entity_poly.pdbx_seq_one_letter_code
_entity_poly.pdbx_strand_id
1 'polypeptide(L)'
;MSVHWRRSLPAGAAVSLQATLGSAEIRSCCLVSGESSTLYCAAENGQRYAVGHLTSGSPHCSLKLLLPKDAIVSCTAGELMICGVADSDMQVETWLQFSCY
;
A
#
# COMPACT_ATOMS: atom_id res chain seq x y z
N MET A 1 -18.55 0.45 9.55
CA MET A 1 -18.22 -0.89 9.02
C MET A 1 -16.83 -0.77 8.39
N SER A 2 -15.97 -1.77 8.49
CA SER A 2 -14.63 -1.70 7.88
C SER A 2 -14.60 -2.50 6.58
N VAL A 3 -13.84 -2.00 5.60
CA VAL A 3 -13.68 -2.62 4.29
C VAL A 3 -12.23 -3.01 4.08
N HIS A 4 -12.02 -4.21 3.55
CA HIS A 4 -10.71 -4.66 3.12
C HIS A 4 -10.39 -4.10 1.74
N TRP A 5 -9.17 -3.61 1.55
CA TRP A 5 -8.72 -3.06 0.28
C TRP A 5 -7.33 -3.59 -0.08
N ARG A 6 -7.02 -3.54 -1.38
CA ARG A 6 -5.69 -3.83 -1.93
C ARG A 6 -5.32 -2.80 -2.99
N ARG A 7 -4.04 -2.50 -3.14
CA ARG A 7 -3.54 -1.55 -4.14
C ARG A 7 -2.17 -1.97 -4.66
N SER A 8 -2.01 -2.00 -5.99
CA SER A 8 -0.69 -2.08 -6.62
C SER A 8 -0.01 -0.71 -6.58
N LEU A 9 1.27 -0.72 -6.27
CA LEU A 9 2.21 0.39 -6.28
C LEU A 9 3.30 0.08 -7.31
N PRO A 10 3.18 0.62 -8.53
CA PRO A 10 4.23 0.52 -9.54
C PRO A 10 5.53 1.17 -9.07
N ALA A 11 6.65 0.60 -9.47
CA ALA A 11 7.99 1.12 -9.17
C ALA A 11 8.12 2.62 -9.54
N GLY A 12 8.58 3.43 -8.59
CA GLY A 12 8.75 4.88 -8.75
C GLY A 12 7.46 5.69 -8.73
N ALA A 13 6.28 5.07 -8.67
CA ALA A 13 5.01 5.78 -8.62
C ALA A 13 4.67 6.21 -7.18
N ALA A 14 4.10 7.40 -7.06
CA ALA A 14 3.48 7.90 -5.84
C ALA A 14 1.97 7.86 -5.99
N VAL A 15 1.28 7.26 -5.02
CA VAL A 15 -0.17 7.05 -5.03
C VAL A 15 -0.78 7.67 -3.78
N SER A 16 -1.76 8.54 -3.98
CA SER A 16 -2.63 9.00 -2.88
C SER A 16 -3.73 7.99 -2.65
N LEU A 17 -3.92 7.57 -1.39
CA LEU A 17 -4.97 6.63 -0.98
C LEU A 17 -6.27 7.35 -0.57
N GLN A 18 -6.22 8.68 -0.45
CA GLN A 18 -7.29 9.52 0.10
C GLN A 18 -8.58 9.53 -0.73
N ALA A 19 -8.47 9.55 -2.06
CA ALA A 19 -9.63 9.69 -2.94
C ALA A 19 -10.60 8.49 -2.86
N THR A 20 -10.22 7.41 -2.16
CA THR A 20 -10.92 6.13 -2.23
C THR A 20 -11.25 5.52 -0.87
N LEU A 21 -10.52 5.85 0.21
CA LEU A 21 -10.55 5.03 1.45
C LEU A 21 -10.80 5.77 2.77
N GLY A 22 -10.75 7.10 2.85
CA GLY A 22 -10.89 7.80 4.14
C GLY A 22 -9.78 7.43 5.14
N SER A 23 -10.13 7.09 6.38
CA SER A 23 -9.19 6.57 7.39
C SER A 23 -8.79 5.14 7.03
N ALA A 24 -7.50 4.88 6.82
CA ALA A 24 -7.00 3.60 6.34
C ALA A 24 -5.75 3.11 7.09
N GLU A 25 -5.63 1.78 7.19
CA GLU A 25 -4.49 1.10 7.77
C GLU A 25 -3.89 0.12 6.74
N ILE A 26 -2.57 0.17 6.54
CA ILE A 26 -1.84 -0.87 5.81
C ILE A 26 -1.45 -1.98 6.78
N ARG A 27 -1.82 -3.22 6.42
CA ARG A 27 -1.59 -4.43 7.23
C ARG A 27 -0.58 -5.40 6.64
N SER A 28 -0.38 -5.36 5.33
CA SER A 28 0.64 -6.17 4.69
C SER A 28 1.13 -5.52 3.40
N CYS A 29 2.32 -5.94 3.02
CA CYS A 29 2.93 -5.60 1.75
C CYS A 29 3.58 -6.84 1.16
N CYS A 30 3.50 -7.00 -0.16
CA CYS A 30 4.28 -7.99 -0.88
C CYS A 30 4.94 -7.42 -2.14
N LEU A 31 6.11 -7.96 -2.46
CA LEU A 31 6.86 -7.70 -3.68
C LEU A 31 6.25 -8.54 -4.80
N VAL A 32 5.71 -7.87 -5.81
CA VAL A 32 5.07 -8.49 -6.98
C VAL A 32 6.11 -8.77 -8.06
N SER A 33 7.06 -7.85 -8.27
CA SER A 33 8.11 -7.99 -9.26
C SER A 33 9.38 -7.23 -8.86
N GLY A 34 10.53 -7.65 -9.42
CA GLY A 34 11.85 -7.09 -9.13
C GLY A 34 12.59 -7.79 -7.98
N GLU A 35 13.87 -7.45 -7.79
CA GLU A 35 14.72 -8.06 -6.77
C GLU A 35 14.50 -7.49 -5.37
N SER A 36 14.15 -6.20 -5.28
CA SER A 36 13.82 -5.54 -4.01
C SER A 36 13.01 -4.27 -4.20
N SER A 37 12.30 -3.86 -3.16
CA SER A 37 11.66 -2.53 -3.11
C SER A 37 11.44 -2.07 -1.67
N THR A 38 11.58 -0.77 -1.46
CA THR A 38 11.24 -0.12 -0.19
C THR A 38 9.91 0.62 -0.33
N LEU A 39 8.97 0.32 0.57
CA LEU A 39 7.73 1.06 0.74
C LEU A 39 8.01 2.34 1.53
N TYR A 40 7.57 3.46 0.99
CA TYR A 40 7.62 4.77 1.65
C TYR A 40 6.22 5.31 1.88
N CYS A 41 6.05 5.99 3.01
CA CYS A 41 4.89 6.81 3.30
C CYS A 41 5.34 8.25 3.51
N ALA A 42 4.70 9.20 2.82
CA ALA A 42 4.92 10.62 3.03
C ALA A 42 3.81 11.20 3.92
N ALA A 43 4.21 12.02 4.89
CA ALA A 43 3.28 12.84 5.68
C ALA A 43 2.98 14.17 4.96
N GLU A 44 1.99 14.91 5.45
CA GLU A 44 1.55 16.21 4.89
C GLU A 44 2.68 17.24 4.74
N ASN A 45 3.71 17.16 5.58
CA ASN A 45 4.88 18.03 5.52
C ASN A 45 5.89 17.66 4.42
N GLY A 46 5.58 16.67 3.56
CA GLY A 46 6.43 16.17 2.49
C GLY A 46 7.55 15.24 2.96
N GLN A 47 7.67 14.97 4.26
CA GLN A 47 8.69 14.07 4.78
C GLN A 47 8.33 12.62 4.46
N ARG A 48 9.30 11.90 3.88
CA ARG A 48 9.14 10.50 3.47
C ARG A 48 9.79 9.57 4.48
N TYR A 49 9.04 8.58 4.93
CA TYR A 49 9.48 7.56 5.87
C TYR A 49 9.50 6.20 5.19
N ALA A 50 10.63 5.49 5.27
CA ALA A 50 10.69 4.10 4.86
C ALA A 50 9.96 3.26 5.92
N VAL A 51 8.95 2.50 5.49
CA VAL A 51 8.08 1.71 6.39
C VAL A 51 8.21 0.20 6.18
N GLY A 52 8.83 -0.23 5.09
CA GLY A 52 9.12 -1.63 4.84
C GLY A 52 10.12 -1.79 3.70
N HIS A 53 10.94 -2.83 3.76
CA HIS A 53 11.84 -3.23 2.70
C HIS A 53 11.62 -4.71 2.40
N LEU A 54 11.40 -5.05 1.13
CA LEU A 54 11.10 -6.39 0.67
C LEU A 54 12.12 -6.79 -0.39
N THR A 55 12.47 -8.06 -0.42
CA THR A 55 13.40 -8.64 -1.39
C THR A 55 12.81 -9.89 -2.02
N SER A 56 13.35 -10.37 -3.13
CA SER A 56 12.96 -11.65 -3.74
C SER A 56 13.10 -12.83 -2.77
N GLY A 57 14.09 -12.79 -1.86
CA GLY A 57 14.27 -13.78 -0.78
C GLY A 57 13.33 -13.61 0.41
N SER A 58 12.68 -12.45 0.57
CA SER A 58 11.68 -12.19 1.60
C SER A 58 10.59 -11.26 1.05
N PRO A 59 9.69 -11.78 0.17
CA PRO A 59 8.84 -10.94 -0.67
C PRO A 59 7.54 -10.53 0.00
N HIS A 60 7.35 -10.80 1.28
CA HIS A 60 6.13 -10.44 2.02
C HIS A 60 6.47 -10.01 3.44
N CYS A 61 5.77 -9.00 3.94
CA CYS A 61 5.84 -8.57 5.33
C CYS A 61 4.47 -8.16 5.86
N SER A 62 4.29 -8.35 7.18
CA SER A 62 3.18 -7.76 7.92
C SER A 62 3.56 -6.36 8.40
N LEU A 63 2.62 -5.44 8.29
CA LEU A 63 2.76 -4.05 8.68
C LEU A 63 1.60 -3.68 9.61
N LYS A 64 1.78 -2.60 10.37
CA LYS A 64 0.70 -1.97 11.11
C LYS A 64 0.87 -0.47 11.01
N LEU A 65 0.46 0.07 9.87
CA LEU A 65 0.65 1.48 9.55
C LEU A 65 -0.71 2.17 9.41
N LEU A 66 -1.02 3.03 10.39
CA LEU A 66 -2.15 3.95 10.28
C LEU A 66 -1.75 5.11 9.36
N LEU A 67 -2.56 5.36 8.34
CA LEU A 67 -2.29 6.41 7.37
C LEU A 67 -2.97 7.72 7.80
N PRO A 68 -2.26 8.86 7.81
CA PRO A 68 -2.92 10.16 7.88
C PRO A 68 -3.82 10.38 6.66
N LYS A 69 -4.75 11.33 6.77
CA LYS A 69 -5.78 11.61 5.76
C LYS A 69 -5.21 11.86 4.35
N ASP A 70 -4.01 12.45 4.28
CA ASP A 70 -3.35 12.84 3.02
C ASP A 70 -2.07 12.02 2.77
N ALA A 71 -2.02 10.78 3.25
CA ALA A 71 -0.85 9.92 3.08
C ALA A 71 -0.60 9.60 1.59
N ILE A 72 0.63 9.85 1.15
CA ILE A 72 1.12 9.41 -0.15
C ILE A 72 2.03 8.21 0.05
N VAL A 73 1.70 7.10 -0.60
CA VAL A 73 2.54 5.89 -0.57
C VAL A 73 3.29 5.75 -1.88
N SER A 74 4.53 5.26 -1.82
CA SER A 74 5.36 5.04 -3.00
C SER A 74 6.31 3.88 -2.78
N CYS A 75 6.81 3.31 -3.87
CA CYS A 75 7.86 2.31 -3.83
C CYS A 75 9.00 2.64 -4.80
N THR A 76 10.11 1.92 -4.67
CA THR A 76 11.36 2.21 -5.39
C THR A 76 11.53 1.40 -6.68
N ALA A 77 12.22 0.25 -6.62
CA ALA A 77 12.64 -0.49 -7.80
C ALA A 77 11.67 -1.61 -8.23
N GLY A 78 11.15 -2.37 -7.28
CA GLY A 78 10.15 -3.41 -7.52
C GLY A 78 8.71 -2.95 -7.29
N GLU A 79 7.76 -3.55 -8.02
CA GLU A 79 6.33 -3.33 -7.79
C GLU A 79 5.91 -3.95 -6.47
N LEU A 80 5.12 -3.20 -5.69
CA LEU A 80 4.57 -3.67 -4.42
C LEU A 80 3.06 -3.76 -4.50
N MET A 81 2.48 -4.76 -3.86
CA MET A 81 1.06 -4.80 -3.53
C MET A 81 0.92 -4.54 -2.04
N ILE A 82 0.05 -3.61 -1.67
CA ILE A 82 -0.30 -3.33 -0.27
C ILE A 82 -1.75 -3.70 -0.01
N CYS A 83 -2.01 -4.26 1.17
CA CYS A 83 -3.34 -4.62 1.62
C CYS A 83 -3.63 -3.98 2.97
N GLY A 84 -4.90 -3.65 3.19
CA GLY A 84 -5.30 -2.91 4.37
C GLY A 84 -6.76 -3.03 4.71
N VAL A 85 -7.12 -2.28 5.74
CA VAL A 85 -8.51 -2.02 6.14
C VAL A 85 -8.76 -0.52 6.11
N ALA A 86 -9.99 -0.13 5.83
CA ALA A 86 -10.42 1.25 5.83
C ALA A 86 -11.80 1.36 6.50
N ASP A 87 -12.06 2.49 7.15
CA ASP A 87 -13.39 2.79 7.67
C ASP A 87 -14.30 3.19 6.51
N SER A 88 -15.39 2.47 6.32
CA SER A 88 -16.31 2.70 5.20
C SER A 88 -17.21 3.90 5.49
N ASP A 89 -16.87 5.07 4.96
CA ASP A 89 -17.87 6.12 4.68
C ASP A 89 -18.34 6.10 3.22
N MET A 90 -17.67 5.33 2.33
CA MET A 90 -18.06 5.18 0.92
C MET A 90 -17.85 3.76 0.37
N GLN A 91 -18.71 3.40 -0.57
CA GLN A 91 -18.71 2.16 -1.35
C GLN A 91 -17.38 1.98 -2.11
N VAL A 92 -16.49 1.14 -1.59
CA VAL A 92 -15.32 0.68 -2.35
C VAL A 92 -15.79 -0.50 -3.22
N GLU A 93 -16.03 -0.26 -4.50
CA GLU A 93 -16.22 -1.35 -5.47
C GLU A 93 -14.94 -2.20 -5.50
N THR A 94 -15.01 -3.35 -4.83
CA THR A 94 -13.89 -4.26 -4.70
C THR A 94 -14.01 -5.29 -5.83
N TRP A 95 -13.33 -5.07 -6.96
CA TRP A 95 -13.21 -6.10 -8.00
C TRP A 95 -12.15 -7.13 -7.56
N LEU A 96 -12.62 -8.19 -6.90
CA LEU A 96 -11.85 -9.40 -6.65
C LEU A 96 -11.76 -10.20 -7.97
N GLN A 97 -10.70 -9.97 -8.74
CA GLN A 97 -10.22 -11.00 -9.66
C GLN A 97 -8.92 -11.58 -9.08
N PHE A 98 -9.01 -12.82 -8.62
CA PHE A 98 -7.86 -13.70 -8.45
C PHE A 98 -7.69 -14.42 -9.78
N SER A 99 -6.56 -14.23 -10.44
CA SER A 99 -6.11 -15.12 -11.49
C SER A 99 -4.64 -15.40 -11.21
N CYS A 100 -4.40 -16.51 -10.52
CA CYS A 100 -3.09 -17.14 -10.51
C CYS A 100 -2.96 -17.90 -11.84
N TYR A 101 -1.96 -17.53 -12.65
CA TYR A 101 -1.42 -18.39 -13.71
C TYR A 101 0.09 -18.44 -13.53
#